data_AF-A0A6I9ZCR2-F1
#
_entry.id   AF-A0A6I9ZCR2-F1
#
_cell.length_a   1.000
_cell.length_b   1.000
_cell.length_c   1.000
_cell.angle_alpha   90.00
_cell.angle_beta   90.00
_cell.angle_gamma   90.00
#
_symmetry.space_group_name_H-M   'P 1'
#
loop_
_entity.id
_entity.type
_entity.pdbx_description
1 polymer ?
#
loop_
_entity_poly.entity_id
_entity_poly.type
_entity_poly.pdbx_seq_one_letter_code
_entity_poly.pdbx_strand_id
1 'polypeptide(L)' 'PCVLFFDELDSIAKARGGNIGDGGGAADRVINQILTEMDGMSTKKNVFIIGATNRPDIIDPAILRPGRLDQLIYIPL' A
#
# COMPACT_ATOMS: atom_id res chain seq x y z
N PRO A 1 -10.10 -12.54 14.20
CA PRO A 1 -8.92 -11.68 14.00
C PRO A 1 -8.04 -12.32 12.93
N CYS A 2 -7.55 -11.56 11.95
CA CYS A 2 -6.68 -12.07 10.90
C CYS A 2 -5.54 -11.11 10.59
N VAL A 3 -4.47 -11.67 10.04
CA VAL A 3 -3.34 -10.91 9.51
C VAL A 3 -3.37 -11.03 7.99
N LEU A 4 -3.29 -9.91 7.30
CA LEU A 4 -3.15 -9.85 5.86
C LEU A 4 -1.71 -9.43 5.54
N PHE A 5 -0.95 -10.33 4.94
CA PHE A 5 0.43 -10.11 4.57
C PHE A 5 0.55 -9.97 3.05
N PHE A 6 1.12 -8.86 2.61
CA PHE A 6 1.49 -8.61 1.22
C PHE A 6 3.00 -8.69 1.09
N ASP A 7 3.47 -9.68 0.34
CA ASP A 7 4.84 -9.66 -0.16
C ASP A 7 4.90 -8.86 -1.47
N GLU A 8 6.07 -8.36 -1.83
CA GLU A 8 6.29 -7.54 -3.03
C GLU A 8 5.22 -6.43 -3.17
N LEU A 9 4.96 -5.69 -2.08
CA LEU A 9 3.92 -4.66 -2.03
C LEU A 9 4.10 -3.62 -3.16
N ASP A 10 5.34 -3.35 -3.55
CA ASP A 10 5.68 -2.44 -4.63
C ASP A 10 5.18 -2.89 -6.01
N SER A 11 4.65 -4.10 -6.18
CA SER A 11 3.96 -4.52 -7.41
C SER A 11 2.60 -3.82 -7.59
N ILE A 12 1.90 -3.50 -6.49
CA ILE A 12 0.54 -2.95 -6.48
C ILE A 12 0.43 -1.55 -5.86
N ALA A 13 1.50 -1.08 -5.20
CA ALA A 13 1.50 0.14 -4.39
C ALA A 13 2.43 1.24 -4.92
N LYS A 14 2.78 1.26 -6.21
CA LYS A 14 3.73 2.25 -6.77
C LYS A 14 3.15 3.66 -6.82
N ALA A 15 3.98 4.69 -6.66
CA ALA A 15 3.54 6.07 -6.82
C ALA A 15 2.82 6.32 -8.16
N ARG A 16 1.69 7.05 -8.07
CA ARG A 16 0.84 7.40 -9.21
C ARG A 16 1.52 8.41 -10.16
N GLY A 17 1.13 8.39 -11.43
CA GLY A 17 1.50 9.44 -12.39
C GLY A 17 2.76 9.20 -13.24
N GLY A 18 3.33 8.00 -13.22
CA GLY A 18 4.52 7.66 -14.02
C GLY A 18 4.28 7.38 -15.51
N ASN A 19 3.02 7.13 -15.93
CA ASN A 19 2.70 6.72 -17.30
C ASN A 19 1.72 7.69 -17.95
N ILE A 20 2.23 8.55 -18.83
CA ILE A 20 1.44 9.31 -19.82
C ILE A 20 1.02 8.32 -20.91
N GLY A 21 0.05 7.45 -20.60
CA GLY A 21 -0.45 6.41 -21.49
C GLY A 21 -1.52 5.54 -20.83
N ASP A 22 -2.40 4.95 -21.64
CA ASP A 22 -3.65 4.27 -21.25
C ASP A 22 -3.48 3.10 -20.25
N GLY A 23 -2.24 2.62 -20.06
CA GLY A 23 -1.90 1.58 -19.07
C GLY A 23 -1.69 2.06 -17.62
N GLY A 24 -1.49 3.37 -17.39
CA GLY A 24 -1.28 3.92 -16.03
C GLY A 24 -2.53 3.87 -15.15
N GLY A 25 -3.71 4.02 -15.74
CA GLY A 25 -4.96 4.15 -14.99
C GLY A 25 -5.38 2.89 -14.23
N ALA A 26 -4.96 1.69 -14.66
CA ALA A 26 -5.32 0.45 -13.96
C ALA A 26 -4.60 0.32 -12.61
N ALA A 27 -3.29 0.59 -12.58
CA ALA A 27 -2.51 0.59 -11.35
C ALA A 27 -3.00 1.68 -10.38
N ASP A 28 -3.26 2.88 -10.90
CA ASP A 28 -3.79 3.99 -10.09
C ASP A 28 -5.15 3.63 -9.46
N ARG A 29 -6.03 2.93 -10.19
CA ARG A 29 -7.31 2.43 -9.66
C ARG A 29 -7.13 1.41 -8.55
N VAL A 30 -6.18 0.48 -8.69
CA VAL A 30 -5.89 -0.53 -7.65
C VAL A 30 -5.43 0.16 -6.37
N ILE A 31 -4.54 1.13 -6.47
CA ILE A 31 -4.06 1.89 -5.30
C ILE A 31 -5.22 2.62 -4.63
N ASN A 32 -6.04 3.33 -5.41
CA ASN A 32 -7.19 4.05 -4.84
C ASN A 32 -8.15 3.09 -4.10
N GLN A 33 -8.35 1.87 -4.60
CA GLN A 33 -9.16 0.87 -3.92
C GLN A 33 -8.51 0.43 -2.60
N ILE A 34 -7.21 0.10 -2.61
CA ILE A 34 -6.47 -0.27 -1.39
C ILE A 34 -6.60 0.82 -0.33
N LEU A 35 -6.39 2.09 -0.71
CA LEU A 35 -6.52 3.22 0.20
C LEU A 35 -7.93 3.33 0.80
N THR A 36 -8.96 3.15 -0.04
CA THR A 36 -10.36 3.21 0.38
C THR A 36 -10.70 2.09 1.39
N GLU A 37 -10.22 0.87 1.13
CA GLU A 37 -10.43 -0.26 2.05
C GLU A 37 -9.69 -0.05 3.38
N MET A 38 -8.45 0.45 3.34
CA MET A 38 -7.67 0.73 4.55
C MET A 38 -8.35 1.80 5.43
N ASP A 39 -8.85 2.89 4.82
CA ASP A 39 -9.57 3.94 5.56
C ASP A 39 -10.84 3.38 6.22
N GLY A 40 -11.55 2.47 5.54
CA GLY A 40 -12.74 1.79 6.06
C GLY A 40 -12.45 0.75 7.16
N MET A 41 -11.26 0.15 7.17
CA MET A 41 -10.86 -0.89 8.15
C MET A 41 -10.60 -0.34 9.55
N SER A 42 -10.35 0.95 9.74
CA SER A 42 -10.16 1.58 11.06
C SER A 42 -11.32 1.31 12.04
N THR A 43 -12.52 1.08 11.50
CA THR A 43 -13.73 0.73 12.28
C THR A 43 -13.83 -0.78 12.60
N LYS A 44 -13.15 -1.64 11.84
CA LYS A 44 -13.16 -3.11 11.93
C LYS A 44 -11.84 -3.58 12.54
N LYS A 45 -11.66 -3.46 13.86
CA LYS A 45 -10.44 -3.77 14.65
C LYS A 45 -9.92 -5.22 14.62
N ASN A 46 -10.33 -6.03 13.65
CA ASN A 46 -10.02 -7.46 13.60
C ASN A 46 -9.00 -7.82 12.52
N VAL A 47 -8.49 -6.86 11.74
CA VAL A 47 -7.53 -7.11 10.66
C VAL A 47 -6.24 -6.31 10.91
N PHE A 48 -5.11 -7.00 10.89
CA PHE A 48 -3.78 -6.39 10.94
C PHE A 48 -3.12 -6.55 9.57
N ILE A 49 -2.58 -5.48 9.00
CA ILE A 49 -1.99 -5.50 7.66
C ILE A 49 -0.49 -5.35 7.78
N ILE A 50 0.25 -6.19 7.05
CA ILE A 50 1.71 -6.13 6.94
C ILE A 50 2.06 -6.12 5.45
N GLY A 51 2.94 -5.21 5.05
CA GLY A 51 3.49 -5.16 3.70
C GLY A 51 5.02 -5.27 3.72
N ALA A 52 5.57 -6.11 2.84
CA ALA A 52 7.01 -6.25 2.62
C ALA A 52 7.37 -5.76 1.21
N THR A 53 8.52 -5.10 1.08
CA THR A 53 9.03 -4.61 -0.21
C THR A 53 10.55 -4.42 -0.16
N ASN A 54 11.22 -4.70 -1.28
CA ASN A 54 12.63 -4.39 -1.51
C ASN A 54 12.85 -3.00 -2.12
N ARG A 55 11.77 -2.30 -2.50
CA ARG A 55 11.81 -0.98 -3.14
C ARG A 55 10.90 0.01 -2.40
N PRO A 56 11.26 0.44 -1.17
CA PRO A 56 10.45 1.38 -0.40
C PRO A 56 10.39 2.78 -1.04
N ASP A 57 11.36 3.13 -1.88
CA ASP A 57 11.53 4.43 -2.55
C ASP A 57 10.44 4.75 -3.58
N ILE A 58 9.78 3.73 -4.14
CA ILE A 58 8.75 3.89 -5.17
C ILE A 58 7.32 3.72 -4.64
N ILE A 59 7.15 3.44 -3.35
CA ILE A 59 5.81 3.23 -2.75
C ILE A 59 5.03 4.55 -2.74
N ASP A 60 3.73 4.49 -3.06
CA ASP A 60 2.85 5.66 -3.02
C ASP A 60 2.83 6.24 -1.59
N PRO A 61 3.22 7.51 -1.40
CA PRO A 61 3.29 8.12 -0.08
C PRO A 61 1.95 8.15 0.67
N ALA A 62 0.82 8.01 -0.02
CA ALA A 62 -0.49 7.94 0.60
C ALA A 62 -0.69 6.66 1.41
N ILE A 63 -0.05 5.54 1.05
CA ILE A 63 -0.15 4.27 1.80
C ILE A 63 0.59 4.37 3.14
N LEU A 64 1.67 5.15 3.19
CA LEU A 64 2.54 5.32 4.36
C LEU A 64 2.00 6.36 5.37
N ARG A 65 0.80 6.90 5.16
CA ARG A 65 0.21 7.91 6.05
C ARG A 65 -0.32 7.27 7.34
N PRO A 66 -0.32 8.02 8.47
CA PRO A 66 -0.93 7.55 9.71
C PRO A 66 -2.36 7.03 9.50
N GLY A 67 -2.68 5.88 10.12
CA GLY A 67 -3.96 5.19 9.96
C GLY A 67 -4.02 4.18 8.82
N ARG A 68 -2.94 4.04 8.03
CA ARG A 68 -2.78 3.03 6.97
C ARG A 68 -1.60 2.11 7.30
N LEU A 69 -0.47 2.19 6.58
CA LEU A 69 0.79 1.56 6.99
C LEU A 69 1.63 2.58 7.77
N ASP A 70 1.30 2.74 9.04
CA ASP A 70 1.88 3.77 9.93
C ASP A 70 3.19 3.33 10.61
N GLN A 71 3.38 2.03 10.81
CA GLN A 71 4.61 1.45 11.33
C GLN A 71 5.55 1.04 10.20
N LEU A 72 6.68 1.76 10.07
CA LEU A 72 7.72 1.44 9.10
C LEU A 72 8.91 0.79 9.80
N ILE A 73 9.23 -0.43 9.40
CA ILE A 73 10.36 -1.20 9.95
C ILE A 73 11.36 -1.43 8.83
N TYR A 74 12.57 -0.89 8.99
CA TYR A 74 13.67 -1.11 8.06
C TYR A 74 14.49 -2.32 8.52
N ILE A 75 14.71 -3.27 7.63
CA ILE A 75 15.55 -4.45 7.88
C ILE A 75 16.89 -4.22 7.17
N PRO A 76 18.00 -4.04 7.91
CA PRO A 76 19.32 -3.94 7.31
C PRO A 76 19.76 -5.29 6.75
N LEU A 77 20.69 -5.25 5.79
CA LEU A 77 21.37 -6.43 5.24
C LEU A 77 22.25 -7.11 6.29
#